data_AF-A0A7J6J8X2-F1
#
_entry.id   AF-A0A7J6J8X2-F1
#
_cell.length_a   1.000
_cell.length_b   1.000
_cell.length_c   1.000
_cell.angle_alpha   90.00
_cell.angle_beta   90.00
_cell.angle_gamma   90.00
#
_symmetry.space_group_name_H-M   'P 1'
#
loop_
_entity.id
_entity.type
_entity.pdbx_description
1 polymer ?
#
loop_
_entity_poly.entity_id
_entity_poly.type
_entity_poly.pdbx_seq_one_letter_code
_entity_poly.pdbx_strand_id
1 'polypeptide(L)'
;MIFRDIKVLGHFVVLCSVLNHASGQQQVNQLVQREPSVQPREFLLSCVDWGTLKDEKYNMAAYCRTTTGNWTWSVLDLNHCLVNNNGTLIAQDEGYFFLTADSCSSDNATTSWANYKCSTTAIERSGGNIDHDIDLNGVVGNDNGTLVCGSHAYKGRVLSQEQVHWSKDGIVVS
;
A
#
# COMPACT_ATOMS: atom_id res chain seq x y z
N MET A 1 39.46 46.73 -42.68
CA MET A 1 38.76 46.56 -43.98
C MET A 1 37.46 45.82 -43.67
N ILE A 2 36.30 46.47 -43.52
CA ILE A 2 35.37 46.94 -44.59
C ILE A 2 35.10 45.77 -45.57
N PHE A 3 33.91 45.15 -45.65
CA PHE A 3 32.64 45.71 -46.14
C PHE A 3 31.36 45.06 -45.55
N ARG A 4 30.29 45.87 -45.49
CA ARG A 4 28.85 45.54 -45.39
C ARG A 4 28.27 45.28 -46.80
N ASP A 5 27.16 44.54 -46.89
CA ASP A 5 25.97 44.70 -47.79
C ASP A 5 25.11 43.41 -47.65
N ILE A 6 23.87 43.33 -47.10
CA ILE A 6 22.52 43.89 -47.34
C ILE A 6 21.70 43.24 -48.51
N LYS A 7 20.46 42.79 -48.16
CA LYS A 7 19.21 42.60 -48.96
C LYS A 7 19.06 41.29 -49.77
N VAL A 8 17.91 40.59 -49.95
CA VAL A 8 16.45 40.86 -49.83
C VAL A 8 15.69 39.54 -49.52
N LEU A 9 14.52 39.66 -48.86
CA LEU A 9 13.39 38.72 -48.74
C LEU A 9 13.05 37.91 -50.02
N GLY A 10 12.57 36.67 -49.81
CA GLY A 10 11.76 35.93 -50.78
C GLY A 10 10.75 35.04 -50.07
N HIS A 11 9.52 35.54 -49.93
CA HIS A 11 8.36 34.76 -49.49
C HIS A 11 7.94 33.78 -50.59
N PHE A 12 7.78 32.50 -50.25
CA PHE A 12 6.95 31.57 -51.02
C PHE A 12 5.90 30.96 -50.10
N VAL A 13 4.69 31.50 -50.23
CA VAL A 13 3.45 30.89 -49.75
C VAL A 13 3.08 29.81 -50.76
N VAL A 14 2.94 28.57 -50.31
CA VAL A 14 2.27 27.51 -51.06
C VAL A 14 1.03 27.11 -50.28
N LEU A 15 -0.11 27.64 -50.74
CA LEU A 15 -1.44 27.21 -50.37
C LEU A 15 -1.85 26.07 -51.31
N CYS A 16 -2.03 24.87 -50.75
CA CYS A 16 -2.84 23.82 -51.35
C CYS A 16 -3.87 23.37 -50.31
N SER A 17 -5.08 23.90 -50.45
CA SER A 17 -6.34 23.33 -49.97
C SER A 17 -6.87 22.44 -51.13
N VAL A 18 -7.63 21.34 -51.01
CA VAL A 18 -8.52 20.71 -50.03
C VAL A 18 -8.59 19.22 -50.42
N LEU A 19 -8.80 18.27 -49.50
CA LEU A 19 -9.80 17.18 -49.64
C LEU A 19 -9.89 16.36 -48.35
N ASN A 20 -11.11 16.35 -47.80
CA ASN A 20 -11.50 15.62 -46.60
C ASN A 20 -11.28 14.11 -46.77
N HIS A 21 -10.55 13.50 -45.83
CA HIS A 21 -10.87 12.15 -45.38
C HIS A 21 -11.11 12.19 -43.88
N ALA A 22 -12.39 12.23 -43.51
CA ALA A 22 -12.83 11.80 -42.20
C ALA A 22 -12.61 10.28 -42.12
N SER A 23 -11.73 9.84 -41.23
CA SER A 23 -11.74 8.49 -40.69
C SER A 23 -11.52 8.62 -39.19
N GLY A 24 -12.59 8.32 -38.45
CA GLY A 24 -12.59 8.39 -37.00
C GLY A 24 -11.79 7.24 -36.40
N GLN A 25 -10.95 7.58 -35.42
CA GLN A 25 -10.69 6.77 -34.23
C GLN A 25 -10.64 7.78 -33.07
N GLN A 26 -11.81 8.15 -32.54
CA GLN A 26 -12.30 7.66 -31.25
C GLN A 26 -11.21 7.62 -30.17
N GLN A 27 -11.30 8.62 -29.30
CA GLN A 27 -11.01 8.52 -27.87
C GLN A 27 -11.28 7.11 -27.34
N VAL A 28 -10.25 6.34 -27.02
CA VAL A 28 -10.36 5.21 -26.09
C VAL A 28 -9.04 5.08 -25.33
N ASN A 29 -9.17 4.89 -24.02
CA ASN A 29 -8.15 4.64 -22.98
C ASN A 29 -7.48 5.88 -22.39
N GLN A 30 -8.18 6.57 -21.49
CA GLN A 30 -8.15 6.31 -20.03
C GLN A 30 -6.73 6.60 -19.49
N LEU A 31 -6.48 7.77 -18.90
CA LEU A 31 -6.72 7.97 -17.47
C LEU A 31 -6.44 6.71 -16.64
N VAL A 32 -5.26 6.10 -16.83
CA VAL A 32 -4.60 5.47 -15.68
C VAL A 32 -4.13 6.64 -14.83
N GLN A 33 -5.02 7.15 -13.98
CA GLN A 33 -4.56 7.77 -12.75
C GLN A 33 -3.67 6.71 -12.11
N ARG A 34 -2.36 6.96 -12.16
CA ARG A 34 -1.42 6.31 -11.27
C ARG A 34 -1.97 6.65 -9.89
N GLU A 35 -2.67 5.70 -9.26
CA GLU A 35 -3.02 5.81 -7.85
C GLU A 35 -1.75 6.27 -7.15
N PRO A 36 -1.84 7.28 -6.26
CA PRO A 36 -0.67 7.65 -5.49
C PRO A 36 -0.21 6.37 -4.81
N SER A 37 0.97 5.88 -5.21
CA SER A 37 1.66 4.80 -4.52
C SER A 37 1.52 5.14 -3.05
N VAL A 38 0.83 4.30 -2.28
CA VAL A 38 0.62 4.51 -0.85
C VAL A 38 2.01 4.79 -0.30
N GLN A 39 2.28 6.06 0.02
CA GLN A 39 3.59 6.45 0.52
C GLN A 39 3.81 5.65 1.80
N PRO A 40 5.04 5.15 2.04
CA PRO A 40 5.35 4.50 3.30
C PRO A 40 4.80 5.31 4.46
N ARG A 41 3.90 4.70 5.24
CA ARG A 41 3.26 5.36 6.37
C ARG A 41 4.08 5.21 7.66
N GLU A 42 5.07 4.31 7.65
CA GLU A 42 6.18 4.20 8.59
C GLU A 42 5.78 4.14 10.07
N PHE A 43 4.82 3.28 10.42
CA PHE A 43 4.38 3.14 11.81
C PHE A 43 5.52 2.83 12.79
N LEU A 44 6.58 2.13 12.37
CA LEU A 44 7.73 1.81 13.24
C LEU A 44 8.48 3.05 13.75
N LEU A 45 8.28 4.24 13.15
CA LEU A 45 8.84 5.50 13.69
C LEU A 45 8.24 5.90 15.04
N SER A 46 7.02 5.44 15.34
CA SER A 46 6.26 5.92 16.50
C SER A 46 5.43 4.84 17.17
N CYS A 47 5.55 3.59 16.75
CA CYS A 47 4.98 2.43 17.40
C CYS A 47 6.07 1.43 17.75
N VAL A 48 5.84 0.70 18.83
CA VAL A 48 6.66 -0.41 19.31
C VAL A 48 5.75 -1.61 19.55
N ASP A 49 6.33 -2.75 19.94
CA ASP A 49 5.56 -3.86 20.50
C ASP A 49 4.39 -4.27 19.59
N TRP A 50 4.70 -4.69 18.37
CA TRP A 50 3.71 -4.96 17.32
C TRP A 50 3.67 -6.44 16.93
N GLY A 51 2.57 -6.86 16.31
CA GLY A 51 2.42 -8.19 15.76
C GLY A 51 0.99 -8.47 15.32
N THR A 52 0.76 -9.62 14.70
CA THR A 52 -0.60 -10.10 14.42
C THR A 52 -1.27 -10.66 15.66
N LEU A 53 -2.60 -10.58 15.69
CA LEU A 53 -3.37 -11.24 16.73
C LEU A 53 -3.22 -12.76 16.62
N LYS A 54 -3.34 -13.45 17.75
CA LYS A 54 -3.16 -14.90 17.83
C LYS A 54 -4.21 -15.64 16.98
N ASP A 55 -5.48 -15.32 17.17
CA ASP A 55 -6.60 -16.06 16.57
C ASP A 55 -7.15 -15.39 15.30
N GLU A 56 -6.82 -14.11 15.08
CA GLU A 56 -7.26 -13.31 13.94
C GLU A 56 -6.04 -12.74 13.21
N LYS A 57 -5.35 -13.57 12.42
CA LYS A 57 -4.06 -13.18 11.82
C LYS A 57 -4.15 -12.04 10.80
N TYR A 58 -5.34 -11.70 10.31
CA TYR A 58 -5.61 -10.51 9.52
C TYR A 58 -5.66 -9.22 10.35
N ASN A 59 -5.75 -9.31 11.68
CA ASN A 59 -5.64 -8.16 12.57
C ASN A 59 -4.20 -8.01 13.06
N MET A 60 -3.65 -6.81 12.97
CA MET A 60 -2.40 -6.45 13.63
C MET A 60 -2.65 -5.49 14.79
N ALA A 61 -1.89 -5.65 15.87
CA ALA A 61 -1.85 -4.70 16.97
C ALA A 61 -0.44 -4.12 17.14
N ALA A 62 -0.37 -2.89 17.62
CA ALA A 62 0.87 -2.22 17.96
C ALA A 62 0.65 -1.22 19.10
N TYR A 63 1.71 -0.96 19.87
CA TYR A 63 1.71 0.06 20.92
C TYR A 63 2.26 1.36 20.36
N CYS A 64 1.37 2.33 20.12
CA CYS A 64 1.67 3.52 19.34
C CYS A 64 1.65 4.79 20.18
N ARG A 65 2.59 5.69 19.87
CA ARG A 65 2.73 6.98 20.52
C ARG A 65 1.72 7.98 19.97
N THR A 66 1.04 8.69 20.85
CA THR A 66 0.16 9.81 20.52
C THR A 66 0.95 11.10 20.26
N THR A 67 0.30 12.10 19.67
CA THR A 67 0.89 13.44 19.47
C THR A 67 1.21 14.16 20.79
N THR A 68 0.53 13.81 21.88
CA THR A 68 0.83 14.31 23.24
C THR A 68 1.97 13.55 23.92
N GLY A 69 2.52 12.52 23.27
CA GLY A 69 3.62 11.71 23.77
C GLY A 69 3.21 10.53 24.67
N ASN A 70 1.91 10.35 24.92
CA ASN A 70 1.37 9.16 25.60
C ASN A 70 1.45 7.96 24.67
N TRP A 71 1.26 6.76 25.21
CA TRP A 71 1.23 5.53 24.42
C TRP A 71 -0.11 4.83 24.57
N THR A 72 -0.57 4.21 23.49
CA THR A 72 -1.83 3.49 23.47
C THR A 72 -1.74 2.30 22.53
N TRP A 73 -2.47 1.24 22.86
CA TRP A 73 -2.60 0.10 21.97
C TRP A 73 -3.61 0.41 20.89
N SER A 74 -3.30 0.01 19.65
CA SER A 74 -4.26 0.05 18.56
C SER A 74 -4.23 -1.26 17.79
N VAL A 75 -5.39 -1.66 17.28
CA VAL A 75 -5.57 -2.80 16.39
C VAL A 75 -6.15 -2.34 15.05
N LEU A 76 -5.62 -2.89 13.97
CA LEU A 76 -5.96 -2.59 12.59
C LEU A 76 -6.29 -3.88 11.84
N ASP A 77 -7.39 -3.89 11.11
CA ASP A 77 -7.75 -4.97 10.19
C ASP A 77 -7.05 -4.76 8.83
N LEU A 78 -6.12 -5.67 8.53
CA LEU A 78 -5.31 -5.64 7.32
C LEU A 78 -6.11 -5.99 6.05
N ASN A 79 -7.34 -6.53 6.17
CA ASN A 79 -8.21 -6.75 5.02
C ASN A 79 -8.56 -5.43 4.30
N HIS A 80 -8.57 -4.32 5.05
CA HIS A 80 -8.78 -3.00 4.47
C HIS A 80 -7.50 -2.41 3.84
N CYS A 81 -6.36 -3.09 3.96
CA CYS A 81 -5.04 -2.56 3.60
C CYS A 81 -4.32 -3.36 2.52
N LEU A 82 -4.64 -4.65 2.39
CA LEU A 82 -3.88 -5.60 1.58
C LEU A 82 -4.81 -6.40 0.66
N VAL A 83 -4.33 -6.66 -0.55
CA VAL A 83 -4.88 -7.67 -1.47
C VAL A 83 -3.83 -8.74 -1.74
N ASN A 84 -4.29 -9.96 -1.95
CA ASN A 84 -3.47 -11.02 -2.53
C ASN A 84 -3.57 -10.96 -4.06
N ASN A 85 -2.51 -10.51 -4.72
CA ASN A 85 -2.42 -10.44 -6.17
C ASN A 85 -1.58 -11.61 -6.70
N ASN A 86 -2.24 -12.72 -7.04
CA ASN A 86 -1.61 -13.93 -7.60
C ASN A 86 -0.48 -14.50 -6.73
N GLY A 87 -0.67 -14.56 -5.41
CA GLY A 87 0.33 -15.04 -4.48
C GLY A 87 1.41 -14.01 -4.19
N THR A 88 1.06 -12.72 -4.21
CA THR A 88 1.91 -11.62 -3.74
C THR A 88 1.02 -10.63 -2.99
N LEU A 89 1.40 -10.29 -1.75
CA LEU A 89 0.70 -9.25 -1.00
C LEU A 89 1.12 -7.88 -1.51
N ILE A 90 0.12 -7.06 -1.83
CA ILE A 90 0.33 -5.67 -2.21
C ILE A 90 -0.62 -4.77 -1.41
N ALA A 91 -0.19 -3.53 -1.16
CA ALA A 91 -1.03 -2.54 -0.53
C ALA A 91 -2.18 -2.16 -1.48
N GLN A 92 -3.42 -2.36 -1.02
CA GLN A 92 -4.63 -1.99 -1.74
C GLN A 92 -5.76 -1.78 -0.74
N ASP A 93 -6.46 -0.66 -0.89
CA ASP A 93 -7.66 -0.38 -0.09
C ASP A 93 -8.71 -1.46 -0.34
N GLU A 94 -9.34 -1.94 0.73
CA GLU A 94 -10.43 -2.94 0.63
C GLU A 94 -10.01 -4.19 -0.16
N GLY A 95 -8.76 -4.62 0.02
CA GLY A 95 -8.20 -5.74 -0.75
C GLY A 95 -8.66 -7.13 -0.28
N TYR A 96 -9.11 -7.25 0.97
CA TYR A 96 -9.61 -8.47 1.59
C TYR A 96 -8.72 -9.71 1.33
N PHE A 97 -7.40 -9.53 1.42
CA PHE A 97 -6.44 -10.60 1.10
C PHE A 97 -6.72 -11.92 1.82
N PHE A 98 -7.22 -11.86 3.06
CA PHE A 98 -7.46 -13.03 3.91
C PHE A 98 -8.61 -13.93 3.41
N LEU A 99 -9.37 -13.51 2.39
CA LEU A 99 -10.32 -14.38 1.69
C LEU A 99 -9.62 -15.46 0.84
N THR A 100 -8.36 -15.25 0.51
CA THR A 100 -7.58 -16.14 -0.37
C THR A 100 -6.25 -16.55 0.23
N ALA A 101 -5.80 -15.85 1.27
CA ALA A 101 -4.58 -16.17 2.00
C ALA A 101 -4.88 -17.07 3.20
N ASP A 102 -4.02 -18.06 3.39
CA ASP A 102 -3.97 -19.02 4.48
C ASP A 102 -2.73 -18.77 5.37
N SER A 103 -2.76 -19.29 6.61
CA SER A 103 -1.62 -19.39 7.54
C SER A 103 -0.67 -18.17 7.55
N CYS A 104 -1.14 -17.05 8.06
CA CYS A 104 -0.34 -15.83 8.13
C CYS A 104 0.49 -15.72 9.43
N SER A 105 1.63 -15.04 9.34
CA SER A 105 2.54 -14.77 10.47
C SER A 105 3.25 -13.43 10.29
N SER A 106 3.58 -12.80 11.42
CA SER A 106 4.38 -11.57 11.46
C SER A 106 5.74 -11.87 12.09
N ASP A 107 6.81 -11.37 11.48
CA ASP A 107 8.13 -11.34 12.08
C ASP A 107 8.41 -9.94 12.62
N ASN A 108 8.34 -9.82 13.95
CA ASN A 108 8.52 -8.60 14.72
C ASN A 108 9.87 -8.54 15.46
N ALA A 109 10.85 -9.33 15.02
CA ALA A 109 12.14 -9.42 15.68
C ALA A 109 13.03 -8.17 15.49
N THR A 110 12.66 -7.26 14.57
CA THR A 110 13.43 -6.04 14.27
C THR A 110 12.57 -4.78 14.31
N THR A 111 13.23 -3.63 14.41
CA THR A 111 12.60 -2.31 14.33
C THR A 111 12.82 -1.62 12.99
N SER A 112 13.49 -2.27 12.03
CA SER A 112 13.84 -1.69 10.72
C SER A 112 12.88 -2.11 9.61
N TRP A 113 12.15 -3.19 9.79
CA TRP A 113 11.14 -3.70 8.86
C TRP A 113 10.07 -4.46 9.65
N ALA A 114 8.87 -4.54 9.09
CA ALA A 114 7.72 -5.24 9.67
C ALA A 114 7.20 -6.31 8.71
N ASN A 115 7.90 -7.43 8.65
CA ASN A 115 7.64 -8.46 7.65
C ASN A 115 6.39 -9.24 8.03
N TYR A 116 5.44 -9.28 7.11
CA TYR A 116 4.20 -10.02 7.24
C TYR A 116 4.09 -11.01 6.09
N LYS A 117 3.92 -12.28 6.45
CA LYS A 117 3.91 -13.40 5.54
C LYS A 117 2.58 -14.11 5.59
N CYS A 118 2.07 -14.47 4.44
CA CYS A 118 0.97 -15.41 4.31
C CYS A 118 1.33 -16.48 3.30
N SER A 119 0.60 -17.59 3.37
CA SER A 119 0.68 -18.65 2.39
C SER A 119 -0.63 -18.73 1.62
N THR A 120 -0.64 -19.16 0.36
CA THR A 120 -1.88 -19.54 -0.32
C THR A 120 -1.76 -20.97 -0.78
N THR A 121 -2.82 -21.75 -0.62
CA THR A 121 -2.90 -23.06 -1.26
C THR A 121 -2.96 -22.88 -2.78
N ALA A 122 -1.91 -23.28 -3.51
CA ALA A 122 -1.92 -23.20 -4.97
C ALA A 122 -2.96 -24.15 -5.57
N ILE A 123 -3.91 -23.60 -6.35
CA ILE A 123 -4.96 -24.39 -7.03
C ILE A 123 -4.34 -25.30 -8.11
N GLU A 124 -3.22 -24.90 -8.72
CA GLU A 124 -2.61 -25.62 -9.83
C GLU A 124 -1.31 -26.30 -9.44
N ARG A 125 -1.44 -27.62 -9.19
CA ARG A 125 -0.40 -28.66 -9.10
C ARG A 125 0.35 -28.73 -7.77
N SER A 126 0.05 -29.82 -7.05
CA SER A 126 0.76 -30.44 -5.91
C SER A 126 0.42 -30.01 -4.48
N GLY A 127 -0.52 -29.08 -4.27
CA GLY A 127 -0.91 -28.68 -2.90
C GLY A 127 0.22 -27.98 -2.14
N GLY A 128 1.18 -27.41 -2.86
CA GLY A 128 2.24 -26.59 -2.29
C GLY A 128 1.71 -25.21 -1.87
N ASN A 129 2.15 -24.75 -0.71
CA ASN A 129 1.91 -23.40 -0.25
C ASN A 129 2.84 -22.43 -1.01
N ILE A 130 2.27 -21.34 -1.51
CA ILE A 130 3.05 -20.21 -2.02
C ILE A 130 3.14 -19.19 -0.91
N ASP A 131 4.33 -19.02 -0.33
CA ASP A 131 4.60 -17.97 0.64
C ASP A 131 4.78 -16.63 -0.06
N HIS A 132 4.17 -15.60 0.49
CA HIS A 132 4.32 -14.23 0.05
C HIS A 132 4.42 -13.28 1.23
N ASP A 133 5.34 -12.33 1.10
CA ASP A 133 5.67 -11.36 2.12
C ASP A 133 5.41 -9.92 1.70
N ILE A 134 5.18 -9.07 2.69
CA ILE A 134 5.15 -7.61 2.56
C ILE A 134 5.74 -6.97 3.81
N ASP A 135 6.45 -5.85 3.64
CA ASP A 135 6.83 -4.99 4.76
C ASP A 135 5.67 -4.06 5.13
N LEU A 136 4.99 -4.35 6.24
CA LEU A 136 3.90 -3.54 6.77
C LEU A 136 4.33 -2.12 7.14
N ASN A 137 5.62 -1.87 7.36
CA ASN A 137 6.11 -0.51 7.61
C ASN A 137 5.93 0.40 6.39
N GLY A 138 5.91 -0.18 5.18
CA GLY A 138 5.56 0.50 3.94
C GLY A 138 4.06 0.74 3.75
N VAL A 139 3.19 0.14 4.57
CA VAL A 139 1.73 0.12 4.37
C VAL A 139 0.97 0.81 5.49
N VAL A 140 1.44 0.66 6.72
CA VAL A 140 0.75 1.03 7.95
C VAL A 140 1.41 2.24 8.58
N GLY A 141 0.59 3.15 9.09
CA GLY A 141 1.00 4.35 9.80
C GLY A 141 0.42 4.45 11.18
N ASN A 142 0.79 5.52 11.87
CA ASN A 142 0.27 5.91 13.15
C ASN A 142 -0.36 7.31 13.06
N ASP A 143 -1.67 7.41 13.28
CA ASP A 143 -2.39 8.67 13.43
C ASP A 143 -2.80 8.86 14.90
N ASN A 144 -1.99 9.63 15.62
CA ASN A 144 -2.23 10.01 17.02
C ASN A 144 -2.49 8.80 17.96
N GLY A 145 -1.71 7.74 17.82
CA GLY A 145 -1.84 6.50 18.59
C GLY A 145 -2.76 5.45 17.95
N THR A 146 -3.42 5.77 16.83
CA THR A 146 -4.29 4.83 16.11
C THR A 146 -3.61 4.34 14.84
N LEU A 147 -3.53 3.04 14.64
CA LEU A 147 -3.00 2.46 13.40
C LEU A 147 -3.90 2.84 12.21
N VAL A 148 -3.29 3.14 11.07
CA VAL A 148 -3.99 3.55 9.84
C VAL A 148 -3.36 2.96 8.59
N CYS A 149 -4.14 2.74 7.54
CA CYS A 149 -3.62 2.28 6.25
C CYS A 149 -4.42 2.82 5.06
N GLY A 150 -3.94 2.49 3.86
CA GLY A 150 -4.65 2.74 2.61
C GLY A 150 -4.69 4.20 2.18
N SER A 151 -5.29 4.49 1.02
CA SER A 151 -5.46 5.85 0.51
C SER A 151 -6.55 6.63 1.26
N HIS A 152 -7.60 5.93 1.69
CA HIS A 152 -8.69 6.50 2.48
C HIS A 152 -8.40 6.65 3.98
N ALA A 153 -7.18 6.34 4.41
CA ALA A 153 -6.78 6.38 5.82
C ALA A 153 -7.74 5.58 6.72
N TYR A 154 -8.05 4.35 6.32
CA TYR A 154 -8.81 3.42 7.14
C TYR A 154 -8.16 3.34 8.52
N LYS A 155 -8.96 3.57 9.56
CA LYS A 155 -8.48 3.65 10.94
C LYS A 155 -8.81 2.38 11.68
N GLY A 156 -7.81 1.87 12.39
CA GLY A 156 -8.02 0.90 13.44
C GLY A 156 -8.79 1.48 14.62
N ARG A 157 -8.89 0.70 15.68
CA ARG A 157 -9.46 1.13 16.97
C ARG A 157 -8.40 1.12 18.05
N VAL A 158 -8.60 1.94 19.06
CA VAL A 158 -7.78 1.96 20.27
C VAL A 158 -8.23 0.84 21.20
N LEU A 159 -7.27 0.24 21.91
CA LEU A 159 -7.47 -0.77 22.94
C LEU A 159 -7.03 -0.22 24.29
N SER A 160 -7.70 -0.65 25.35
CA SER A 160 -7.20 -0.44 26.71
C SER A 160 -6.09 -1.47 27.02
N GLN A 161 -5.23 -1.13 27.99
CA GLN A 161 -4.10 -1.99 28.35
C GLN A 161 -4.55 -3.35 28.89
N GLU A 162 -5.71 -3.39 29.54
CA GLU A 162 -6.31 -4.61 30.11
C GLU A 162 -6.80 -5.58 29.04
N GLN A 163 -7.03 -5.09 27.81
CA GLN A 163 -7.46 -5.93 26.70
C GLN A 163 -6.30 -6.67 26.05
N VAL A 164 -5.04 -6.27 26.29
CA VAL A 164 -3.88 -6.76 25.53
C VAL A 164 -3.00 -7.67 26.39
N HIS A 165 -2.75 -8.88 25.89
CA HIS A 165 -1.86 -9.86 26.49
C HIS A 165 -0.89 -10.45 25.47
N TRP A 166 0.29 -10.85 25.93
CA TRP A 166 1.28 -11.53 25.09
C TRP A 166 1.15 -13.04 25.19
N SER A 167 1.20 -13.71 24.03
CA SER A 167 1.41 -15.15 23.94
C SER A 167 2.64 -15.43 23.08
N LYS A 168 3.16 -16.66 23.16
CA LYS A 168 4.23 -17.13 22.27
C LYS A 168 3.85 -17.12 20.79
N ASP A 169 2.55 -17.11 20.47
CA ASP A 169 2.02 -17.26 19.12
C ASP A 169 1.47 -15.92 18.55
N GLY A 170 1.61 -14.82 19.29
CA GLY A 170 1.14 -13.48 18.90
C GLY A 170 0.44 -12.72 20.03
N ILE A 171 -0.13 -11.56 19.67
CA ILE A 171 -0.87 -10.70 20.59
C ILE A 171 -2.28 -11.28 20.82
N VAL A 172 -2.73 -11.32 22.06
CA VAL A 172 -4.09 -11.72 22.42
C VAL A 172 -4.85 -10.46 22.81
N VAL A 173 -6.04 -10.29 22.22
CA VAL A 173 -6.98 -9.21 22.56
C VAL A 173 -8.25 -9.83 23.12
N SER A 174 -8.65 -9.45 24.33
CA SER A 174 -9.84 -9.98 25.04
C SER A 174 -10.73 -8.89 25.62
#